data_AF-A0A0Q2MBZ8-F1
#
_entry.id   AF-A0A0Q2MBZ8-F1
#
_cell.length_a   1.000
_cell.length_b   1.000
_cell.length_c   1.000
_cell.angle_alpha   90.00
_cell.angle_beta   90.00
_cell.angle_gamma   90.00
#
_symmetry.space_group_name_H-M   'P 1'
#
loop_
_entity.id
_entity.type
_entity.pdbx_description
1 polymer ?
#
loop_
_entity_poly.entity_id
_entity_poly.type
_entity_poly.pdbx_seq_one_letter_code
_entity_poly.pdbx_strand_id
1 'polypeptide(L)'
;MEFPAISPLEHAMLERLNSSRVITNPTFESVNAVSGNHVGKDSDLRVGSTFKQIFDTVDAHQKLAEAKITAVELGQSDDLIGATVAAQKAQLSFSALMQVRNKMVSNFNDIIKMQI
;
A
#
# COMPACT_ATOMS: atom_id res chain seq x y z
N MET A 1 53.67 -1.56 0.95
CA MET A 1 52.79 -1.37 -0.22
C MET A 1 52.61 -2.75 -0.84
N GLU A 2 51.45 -3.41 -0.90
CA GLU A 2 50.06 -3.05 -0.65
C GLU A 2 49.28 -4.33 -0.27
N PHE A 3 48.40 -4.14 0.72
CA PHE A 3 47.19 -4.86 1.18
C PHE A 3 46.80 -6.27 0.66
N PRO A 4 46.46 -7.21 1.58
CA PRO A 4 45.86 -8.50 1.22
C PRO A 4 44.37 -8.35 0.89
N ALA A 5 43.93 -9.09 -0.13
CA ALA A 5 42.56 -9.17 -0.62
C ALA A 5 41.58 -9.71 0.44
N ILE A 6 40.62 -8.88 0.89
CA ILE A 6 39.46 -9.31 1.73
C ILE A 6 38.11 -8.84 1.14
N SER A 7 38.09 -8.18 -0.01
CA SER A 7 36.90 -7.48 -0.50
C SER A 7 35.76 -8.29 -1.19
N PRO A 8 35.79 -9.62 -1.43
CA PRO A 8 34.62 -10.28 -2.06
C PRO A 8 33.41 -10.40 -1.11
N LEU A 9 33.66 -10.61 0.18
CA LEU A 9 32.61 -10.87 1.18
C LEU A 9 31.92 -9.58 1.63
N GLU A 10 32.65 -8.47 1.76
CA GLU A 10 32.07 -7.17 2.11
C GLU A 10 31.15 -6.65 1.00
N HIS A 11 31.54 -6.83 -0.26
CA HIS A 11 30.71 -6.42 -1.41
C HIS A 11 29.42 -7.25 -1.50
N ALA A 12 29.47 -8.55 -1.21
CA ALA A 12 28.28 -9.40 -1.18
C ALA A 12 27.31 -9.03 -0.04
N MET A 13 27.83 -8.55 1.09
CA MET A 13 27.03 -8.12 2.23
C MET A 13 26.41 -6.73 2.00
N LEU A 14 27.12 -5.82 1.34
CA LEU A 14 26.61 -4.54 0.86
C LEU A 14 25.52 -4.70 -0.22
N GLU A 15 25.69 -5.65 -1.14
CA GLU A 15 24.69 -6.02 -2.15
C GLU A 15 23.42 -6.59 -1.49
N ARG A 16 23.56 -7.47 -0.48
CA ARG A 16 22.43 -8.02 0.28
C ARG A 16 21.70 -6.97 1.11
N LEU A 17 22.40 -5.98 1.67
CA LEU A 17 21.80 -4.86 2.41
C LEU A 17 21.08 -3.87 1.48
N ASN A 18 21.53 -3.71 0.24
CA ASN A 18 20.81 -2.90 -0.75
C ASN A 18 19.62 -3.67 -1.36
N SER A 19 19.75 -4.98 -1.54
CA SER A 19 18.69 -5.87 -2.03
C SER A 19 17.56 -6.07 -1.02
N SER A 20 17.86 -6.02 0.28
CA SER A 20 16.84 -6.14 1.34
C SER A 20 15.92 -4.92 1.48
N ARG A 21 16.27 -3.76 0.89
CA ARG A 21 15.34 -2.61 0.76
C ARG A 21 14.22 -2.83 -0.26
N VAL A 22 14.31 -3.86 -1.10
CA VAL A 22 13.27 -4.21 -2.08
C VAL A 22 12.07 -4.89 -1.42
N ILE A 23 12.26 -5.57 -0.29
CA ILE A 23 11.15 -6.23 0.43
C ILE A 23 10.25 -5.21 1.16
N THR A 24 10.76 -4.01 1.48
CA THR A 24 9.97 -2.95 2.12
C THR A 24 9.34 -1.95 1.16
N ASN A 25 9.59 -2.08 -0.14
CA ASN A 25 8.99 -1.23 -1.15
C ASN A 25 7.93 -2.05 -1.88
N PRO A 26 6.63 -1.94 -1.54
CA PRO A 26 5.59 -2.60 -2.30
C PRO A 26 5.61 -1.98 -3.71
N THR A 27 6.29 -2.64 -4.65
CA THR A 27 6.12 -2.38 -6.07
C THR A 27 4.71 -2.81 -6.41
N PHE A 28 3.83 -1.82 -6.52
CA PHE A 28 2.52 -1.97 -7.13
C PHE A 28 2.77 -2.34 -8.59
N GLU A 29 2.83 -3.63 -8.88
CA GLU A 29 2.73 -4.11 -10.26
C GLU A 29 1.38 -3.61 -10.78
N SER A 30 1.51 -2.67 -11.71
CA SER A 30 0.51 -2.15 -12.62
C SER A 30 -0.79 -2.96 -12.61
N VAL A 31 -1.85 -2.40 -12.02
CA VAL A 31 -3.24 -2.81 -12.26
C VAL A 31 -3.62 -2.42 -13.70
N ASN A 32 -2.94 -3.02 -14.67
CA ASN A 32 -3.20 -2.87 -16.10
C ASN A 32 -3.60 -4.21 -16.70
N ALA A 33 -4.52 -4.89 -16.02
CA ALA A 33 -5.30 -6.00 -16.57
C ALA A 33 -6.79 -5.63 -16.51
N VAL A 34 -7.15 -4.53 -17.16
CA VAL A 34 -8.50 -4.31 -17.67
C VAL A 34 -8.41 -4.15 -19.19
N SER A 35 -8.03 -5.24 -19.84
CA SER A 35 -8.26 -5.40 -21.27
C SER A 35 -9.75 -5.66 -21.47
N GLY A 36 -10.45 -4.64 -21.95
CA GLY A 36 -11.89 -4.66 -22.21
C GLY A 36 -12.41 -3.26 -22.48
N ASN A 37 -12.45 -2.87 -23.76
CA ASN A 37 -13.02 -1.63 -24.27
C ASN A 37 -14.45 -1.37 -23.75
N HIS A 38 -14.59 -0.50 -22.76
CA HIS A 38 -15.86 0.19 -22.45
C HIS A 38 -15.57 1.66 -22.12
N VAL A 39 -15.11 2.41 -23.13
CA VAL A 39 -15.14 3.89 -23.10
C VAL A 39 -16.58 4.31 -23.41
N GLY A 40 -17.35 4.57 -22.36
CA GLY A 40 -18.72 5.06 -22.51
C GLY A 40 -19.54 4.85 -21.25
N LYS A 41 -19.70 5.90 -20.44
CA LYS A 41 -20.63 6.05 -19.30
C LYS A 41 -20.41 5.11 -18.08
N ASP A 42 -19.93 3.90 -18.27
CA ASP A 42 -19.78 2.87 -17.23
C ASP A 42 -18.49 3.04 -16.40
N SER A 43 -17.46 3.67 -16.99
CA SER A 43 -16.17 3.91 -16.35
C SER A 43 -16.28 4.81 -15.12
N ASP A 44 -17.16 5.82 -15.16
CA ASP A 44 -17.39 6.76 -14.05
C ASP A 44 -18.08 6.06 -12.86
N LEU A 45 -19.08 5.22 -13.16
CA LEU A 45 -19.77 4.39 -12.17
C LEU A 45 -18.82 3.36 -11.54
N ARG A 46 -17.91 2.77 -12.35
CA ARG A 46 -16.91 1.81 -11.89
C ARG A 46 -15.82 2.44 -11.03
N VAL A 47 -15.39 3.68 -11.31
CA VAL A 47 -14.45 4.41 -10.45
C VAL A 47 -15.09 4.70 -9.11
N GLY A 48 -16.33 5.23 -9.09
CA GLY A 48 -17.07 5.48 -7.85
C GLY A 48 -17.30 4.24 -7.01
N SER A 49 -17.73 3.13 -7.63
CA SER A 49 -17.94 1.85 -6.94
C SER A 49 -16.64 1.25 -6.40
N THR A 50 -15.54 1.36 -7.17
CA THR A 50 -14.22 0.90 -6.74
C THR A 50 -13.73 1.73 -5.55
N PHE A 51 -13.90 3.05 -5.60
CA PHE A 51 -13.49 3.93 -4.50
C PHE A 51 -14.27 3.64 -3.21
N LYS A 52 -15.58 3.42 -3.33
CA LYS A 52 -16.41 2.96 -2.22
C LYS A 52 -15.90 1.63 -1.65
N GLN A 53 -15.59 0.66 -2.50
CA GLN A 53 -15.08 -0.64 -2.06
C GLN A 53 -13.73 -0.52 -1.35
N ILE A 54 -12.84 0.38 -1.79
CA ILE A 54 -11.56 0.62 -1.12
C ILE A 54 -11.80 1.25 0.27
N PHE A 55 -12.70 2.23 0.40
CA PHE A 55 -13.07 2.79 1.70
C PHE A 55 -13.62 1.72 2.65
N ASP A 56 -14.58 0.92 2.19
CA ASP A 56 -15.18 -0.16 2.98
C ASP A 56 -14.09 -1.19 3.40
N THR A 57 -13.09 -1.43 2.54
CA THR A 57 -11.96 -2.33 2.83
C THR A 57 -11.01 -1.74 3.88
N VAL A 58 -10.71 -0.44 3.83
CA VAL A 58 -9.84 0.20 4.83
C VAL A 58 -10.53 0.28 6.20
N ASP A 59 -11.83 0.61 6.23
CA ASP A 59 -12.63 0.56 7.45
C ASP A 59 -12.62 -0.84 8.08
N ALA A 60 -12.82 -1.88 7.25
CA ALA A 60 -12.75 -3.26 7.70
C ALA A 60 -11.35 -3.63 8.25
N HIS A 61 -10.27 -3.18 7.60
CA HIS A 61 -8.91 -3.44 8.08
C HIS A 61 -8.59 -2.72 9.38
N GLN A 62 -9.04 -1.47 9.54
CA GLN A 62 -8.84 -0.70 10.76
C GLN A 62 -9.61 -1.32 11.93
N LYS A 63 -10.88 -1.67 11.72
CA LYS A 63 -11.72 -2.32 12.75
C LYS A 63 -11.21 -3.70 13.15
N LEU A 64 -10.70 -4.48 12.20
CA LEU A 64 -10.09 -5.78 12.48
C LEU A 64 -8.79 -5.62 13.27
N ALA A 65 -7.94 -4.66 12.89
CA ALA A 65 -6.71 -4.36 13.62
C ALA A 65 -7.00 -3.94 15.07
N GLU A 66 -7.94 -3.01 15.27
CA GLU A 66 -8.40 -2.60 16.60
C GLU A 66 -8.94 -3.79 17.40
N ALA A 67 -9.82 -4.60 16.82
CA ALA A 67 -10.37 -5.78 17.51
C ALA A 67 -9.28 -6.78 17.90
N LYS A 68 -8.28 -7.02 17.05
CA LYS A 68 -7.16 -7.92 17.36
C LYS A 68 -6.25 -7.34 18.43
N ILE A 69 -5.91 -6.06 18.37
CA ILE A 69 -5.10 -5.38 19.38
C ILE A 69 -5.82 -5.46 20.73
N THR A 70 -7.10 -5.09 20.77
CA THR A 70 -7.93 -5.13 21.98
C THR A 70 -8.06 -6.56 22.53
N ALA A 71 -8.30 -7.57 21.69
CA ALA A 71 -8.37 -8.96 22.14
C ALA A 71 -7.06 -9.43 22.80
N VAL A 72 -5.92 -8.93 22.31
CA VAL A 72 -4.62 -9.22 22.90
C VAL A 72 -4.38 -8.45 24.19
N GLU A 73 -4.75 -7.17 24.24
CA GLU A 73 -4.69 -6.34 25.45
C GLU A 73 -5.54 -6.89 26.60
N LEU A 74 -6.70 -7.48 26.29
CA LEU A 74 -7.57 -8.15 27.26
C LEU A 74 -7.10 -9.57 27.64
N GLY A 75 -6.00 -10.06 27.06
CA GLY A 75 -5.51 -11.43 27.27
C GLY A 75 -6.42 -12.52 26.69
N GLN A 76 -7.39 -12.15 25.84
CA GLN A 76 -8.26 -13.11 25.13
C GLN A 76 -7.55 -13.76 23.94
N SER A 77 -6.44 -13.19 23.48
CA SER A 77 -5.63 -13.71 22.38
C SER A 77 -4.15 -13.47 22.64
N ASP A 78 -3.29 -14.44 22.32
CA ASP A 78 -1.82 -14.32 22.40
C ASP A 78 -1.21 -13.96 21.02
N ASP A 79 -2.08 -13.69 20.03
CA ASP A 79 -1.70 -13.37 18.64
C ASP A 79 -1.25 -11.90 18.48
N LEU A 80 -0.23 -11.50 19.25
CA LEU A 80 0.44 -10.20 19.14
C LEU A 80 0.95 -9.96 17.70
N ILE A 81 1.47 -11.01 17.07
CA ILE A 81 2.03 -10.95 15.72
C ILE A 81 0.92 -10.69 14.70
N GLY A 82 -0.20 -11.40 14.77
CA GLY A 82 -1.34 -11.18 13.88
C GLY A 82 -2.09 -9.87 14.13
N ALA A 83 -2.07 -9.33 15.36
CA ALA A 83 -2.53 -7.98 15.66
C ALA A 83 -1.63 -6.92 15.01
N THR A 84 -0.31 -7.09 15.12
CA THR A 84 0.68 -6.18 14.52
C THR A 84 0.61 -6.20 12.99
N VAL A 85 0.48 -7.38 12.38
CA VAL A 85 0.31 -7.53 10.92
C VAL A 85 -1.01 -6.91 10.44
N ALA A 86 -2.10 -7.06 11.20
CA ALA A 86 -3.36 -6.40 10.88
C ALA A 86 -3.21 -4.87 10.92
N ALA A 87 -2.51 -4.33 11.92
CA ALA A 87 -2.22 -2.90 12.02
C ALA A 87 -1.35 -2.40 10.85
N GLN A 88 -0.33 -3.16 10.45
CA GLN A 88 0.50 -2.84 9.28
C GLN A 88 -0.33 -2.84 7.98
N LYS A 89 -1.24 -3.80 7.83
CA LYS A 89 -2.14 -3.87 6.67
C LYS A 89 -3.11 -2.69 6.63
N ALA A 90 -3.65 -2.27 7.77
CA ALA A 90 -4.48 -1.08 7.87
C ALA A 90 -3.71 0.19 7.49
N GLN A 91 -2.50 0.37 8.02
CA GLN A 91 -1.65 1.54 7.74
C GLN A 91 -1.26 1.64 6.25
N LEU A 92 -0.91 0.51 5.63
CA LEU A 92 -0.58 0.45 4.20
C LEU A 92 -1.79 0.82 3.33
N SER A 93 -2.96 0.25 3.64
CA SER A 93 -4.19 0.49 2.87
C SER A 93 -4.68 1.94 3.03
N PHE A 94 -4.54 2.51 4.22
CA PHE A 94 -4.82 3.93 4.48
C PHE A 94 -3.88 4.86 3.70
N SER A 95 -2.59 4.57 3.68
CA SER A 95 -1.59 5.36 2.95
C SER A 95 -1.87 5.34 1.44
N ALA A 96 -2.29 4.19 0.90
CA ALA A 96 -2.71 4.08 -0.49
C ALA A 96 -3.96 4.94 -0.78
N LEU A 97 -4.97 4.93 0.10
CA LEU A 97 -6.16 5.77 -0.04
C LEU A 97 -5.83 7.26 -0.09
N MET A 98 -4.91 7.73 0.75
CA MET A 98 -4.50 9.14 0.74
C MET A 98 -3.85 9.53 -0.60
N GLN A 99 -3.09 8.64 -1.24
CA GLN A 99 -2.52 8.91 -2.56
C GLN A 99 -3.62 9.05 -3.62
N VAL A 100 -4.60 8.14 -3.62
CA VAL A 100 -5.71 8.21 -4.59
C VAL A 100 -6.59 9.43 -4.32
N ARG A 101 -6.86 9.75 -3.04
CA ARG A 101 -7.59 10.96 -2.62
C ARG A 101 -6.90 12.22 -3.16
N ASN A 102 -5.60 12.36 -2.94
CA ASN A 102 -4.83 13.52 -3.39
C ASN A 102 -4.85 13.64 -4.93
N LYS A 103 -4.75 12.50 -5.64
CA LYS A 103 -4.79 12.47 -7.11
C LYS A 103 -6.17 12.79 -7.68
N MET A 104 -7.25 12.35 -7.03
CA MET A 104 -8.63 12.68 -7.41
C MET A 104 -8.90 14.18 -7.27
N VAL A 105 -8.51 14.76 -6.13
CA VAL A 105 -8.67 16.20 -5.87
C VAL A 105 -7.85 17.05 -6.83
N SER A 106 -6.60 16.65 -7.12
CA SER A 106 -5.75 17.33 -8.11
C SER A 106 -6.39 17.31 -9.50
N ASN A 107 -6.77 16.13 -9.99
CA ASN A 107 -7.36 15.97 -11.32
C ASN A 107 -8.70 16.72 -11.46
N PHE A 108 -9.51 16.74 -10.41
CA PHE A 108 -10.74 17.53 -10.38
C PHE A 108 -10.46 19.04 -10.49
N ASN A 109 -9.48 19.54 -9.73
CA ASN A 109 -9.04 20.93 -9.81
C ASN A 109 -8.46 21.28 -11.20
N ASP A 110 -7.73 20.36 -11.83
CA ASP A 110 -7.15 20.56 -13.17
C ASP A 110 -8.24 20.67 -14.25
N ILE A 111 -9.30 19.85 -14.17
CA ILE A 111 -10.46 19.95 -15.08
C ILE A 111 -11.16 21.30 -14.96
N ILE A 112 -11.32 21.82 -13.73
CA ILE A 112 -11.97 23.13 -13.49
C ILE A 112 -11.10 24.27 -14.03
N LYS A 113 -9.78 24.20 -13.86
CA LYS A 113 -8.85 25.24 -14.33
C LYS A 113 -8.66 25.27 -15.86
N MET A 114 -9.07 24.21 -16.56
CA MET A 114 -8.97 24.15 -18.02
C MET A 114 -10.17 24.79 -18.75
N GLN A 115 -11.29 25.02 -18.07
CA GLN A 115 -12.51 25.59 -18.69
C GLN A 115 -12.64 27.12 -18.58
N ILE A 116 -11.62 27.81 -18.07
CA ILE A 116 -11.57 29.29 -18.02
C ILE A 116 -10.55 29.86 -19.01
#